data_AF-A0A4Y7RZV6-F1
#
_entry.id   AF-A0A4Y7RZV6-F1
#
_cell.length_a   1.000
_cell.length_b   1.000
_cell.length_c   1.000
_cell.angle_alpha   90.00
_cell.angle_beta   90.00
_cell.angle_gamma   90.00
#
_symmetry.space_group_name_H-M   'P 1'
#
loop_
_entity.id
_entity.type
_entity.pdbx_description
1 polymer ?
#
loop_
_entity_poly.entity_id
_entity_poly.type
_entity_poly.pdbx_seq_one_letter_code
_entity_poly.pdbx_strand_id
1 'polypeptide(L)'
;MEAIDLLPDELKVKSLSRKEVILSYEDVIKAINNYSNNNWVVLNWEGWIKYSEGKHGHSRNYRGISDIIKEESESWDSFVKRAAIHCISTIKQAQKLWHSKPEYPGAMLYFCVTAVEKPASDEDIKEFEEHYYYCFSATLRIFGDEVPFEEISKTIGLIPTYTHRKGVPMHVNRPNRLWEHDMWSYEAPIQEEEPLDVHIEALWNKLKSHRDYLLKLKEHFSVDIFLSYGSNSGTAGFGIKPGALEMFIELNIPFTVSVIIG
;
A
#
# COMPACT_ATOMS: atom_id res chain seq x y z
N MET A 1 15.99 4.03 25.60
CA MET A 1 15.01 4.40 26.63
C MET A 1 13.66 3.96 26.10
N GLU A 2 12.83 3.29 26.88
CA GLU A 2 11.51 2.85 26.40
C GLU A 2 10.47 3.96 26.65
N ALA A 3 9.36 3.96 25.88
CA ALA A 3 8.28 4.93 26.07
C ALA A 3 7.77 4.97 27.53
N ILE A 4 7.62 3.78 28.15
CA ILE A 4 7.17 3.65 29.54
C ILE A 4 8.10 4.35 30.53
N ASP A 5 9.40 4.47 30.22
CA ASP A 5 10.40 5.08 31.11
C ASP A 5 10.27 6.61 31.17
N LEU A 6 9.73 7.23 30.12
CA LEU A 6 9.56 8.68 30.04
C LEU A 6 8.30 9.18 30.77
N LEU A 7 7.41 8.28 31.18
CA LEU A 7 6.21 8.67 31.91
C LEU A 7 6.53 9.13 33.34
N PRO A 8 5.79 10.12 33.86
CA PRO A 8 5.74 10.38 35.30
C PRO A 8 5.38 9.11 36.08
N ASP A 9 5.96 8.93 37.27
CA ASP A 9 5.74 7.75 38.12
C ASP A 9 4.25 7.49 38.38
N GLU A 10 3.46 8.55 38.53
CA GLU A 10 2.00 8.48 38.70
C GLU A 10 1.26 7.80 37.52
N LEU A 11 1.77 7.90 36.29
CA LEU A 11 1.20 7.24 35.13
C LEU A 11 1.79 5.83 34.97
N LYS A 12 3.08 5.64 35.25
CA LYS A 12 3.73 4.32 35.22
C LYS A 12 3.02 3.30 36.10
N VAL A 13 2.62 3.69 37.32
CA VAL A 13 1.92 2.78 38.25
C VAL A 13 0.49 2.46 37.84
N LYS A 14 -0.14 3.30 36.99
CA LYS A 14 -1.50 3.10 36.50
C LYS A 14 -1.56 2.25 35.24
N SER A 15 -0.43 2.03 34.58
CA SER A 15 -0.40 1.19 33.38
C SER A 15 -0.71 -0.26 33.68
N LEU A 16 -1.45 -0.92 32.78
CA LEU A 16 -1.73 -2.37 32.89
C LEU A 16 -0.49 -3.22 32.58
N SER A 17 0.52 -2.65 31.95
CA SER A 17 1.77 -3.31 31.60
C SER A 17 2.96 -2.59 32.24
N ARG A 18 4.04 -3.34 32.48
CA ARG A 18 5.34 -2.80 32.92
C ARG A 18 6.27 -2.50 31.75
N LYS A 19 5.92 -2.96 30.55
CA LYS A 19 6.72 -2.82 29.33
C LYS A 19 6.07 -1.89 28.33
N GLU A 20 4.74 -1.88 28.29
CA GLU A 20 3.94 -1.11 27.35
C GLU A 20 3.10 -0.07 28.07
N VAL A 21 2.75 1.00 27.37
CA VAL A 21 1.99 2.11 27.94
C VAL A 21 0.51 1.86 27.71
N ILE A 22 -0.09 1.01 28.56
CA ILE A 22 -1.52 0.66 28.49
C ILE A 22 -2.27 1.43 29.57
N LEU A 23 -2.96 2.52 29.21
CA LEU A 23 -3.56 3.47 30.15
C LEU A 23 -5.05 3.68 29.92
N SER A 24 -5.73 4.18 30.96
CA SER A 24 -7.13 4.61 30.85
C SER A 24 -7.25 5.82 29.90
N TYR A 25 -8.45 6.15 29.45
CA TYR A 25 -8.68 7.31 28.58
C TYR A 25 -8.04 8.61 29.13
N GLU A 26 -8.32 9.00 30.37
CA GLU A 26 -7.78 10.26 30.92
C GLU A 26 -6.25 10.22 31.07
N ASP A 27 -5.72 9.07 31.46
CA ASP A 27 -4.28 8.91 31.70
C ASP A 27 -3.49 8.80 30.39
N VAL A 28 -4.05 8.20 29.33
CA VAL A 28 -3.37 8.11 28.03
C VAL A 28 -3.26 9.47 27.36
N ILE A 29 -4.26 10.35 27.52
CA ILE A 29 -4.17 11.73 27.01
C ILE A 29 -3.03 12.49 27.71
N LYS A 30 -2.86 12.30 29.02
CA LYS A 30 -1.72 12.88 29.77
C LYS A 30 -0.39 12.31 29.29
N ALA A 31 -0.32 11.00 29.05
CA ALA A 31 0.87 10.36 28.50
C ALA A 31 1.26 10.91 27.13
N ILE A 32 0.30 11.04 26.20
CA ILE A 32 0.54 11.61 24.86
C ILE A 32 1.05 13.05 24.95
N ASN A 33 0.46 13.88 25.82
CA ASN A 33 0.93 15.24 26.05
C ASN A 33 2.34 15.26 26.65
N ASN A 34 2.65 14.35 27.56
CA ASN A 34 4.00 14.20 28.12
C ASN A 34 5.02 13.84 27.04
N TYR A 35 4.72 12.89 26.16
CA TYR A 35 5.59 12.54 25.03
C TYR A 35 5.83 13.75 24.12
N SER A 36 4.76 14.42 23.70
CA SER A 36 4.86 15.59 22.83
C SER A 36 5.72 16.71 23.42
N ASN A 37 5.57 16.99 24.72
CA ASN A 37 6.37 18.00 25.44
C ASN A 37 7.85 17.61 25.58
N ASN A 38 8.18 16.33 25.54
CA ASN A 38 9.55 15.81 25.59
C ASN A 38 10.12 15.50 24.19
N ASN A 39 9.45 15.95 23.12
CA ASN A 39 9.85 15.75 21.73
C ASN A 39 9.84 14.28 21.25
N TRP A 40 9.00 13.46 21.89
CA TRP A 40 8.71 12.09 21.46
C TRP A 40 7.44 12.08 20.60
N VAL A 41 7.46 11.29 19.53
CA VAL A 41 6.30 11.13 18.65
C VAL A 41 5.50 9.90 19.04
N VAL A 42 4.18 10.02 19.06
CA VAL A 42 3.25 8.89 19.27
C VAL A 42 2.80 8.40 17.90
N LEU A 43 3.28 7.23 17.50
CA LEU A 43 3.09 6.69 16.14
C LEU A 43 1.72 6.05 15.97
N ASN A 44 1.25 5.32 16.98
CA ASN A 44 -0.01 4.60 16.91
C ASN A 44 -0.62 4.43 18.30
N TRP A 45 -1.84 3.89 18.32
CA TRP A 45 -2.45 3.34 19.51
C TRP A 45 -3.25 2.10 19.18
N GLU A 46 -3.50 1.24 20.18
CA GLU A 46 -4.37 0.07 20.11
C GLU A 46 -5.31 0.00 21.31
N GLY A 47 -6.53 -0.52 21.13
CA GLY A 47 -7.49 -0.70 22.21
C GLY A 47 -7.24 -1.97 23.03
N TRP A 48 -7.28 -1.83 24.34
CA TRP A 48 -7.19 -2.92 25.32
C TRP A 48 -8.42 -2.92 26.22
N ILE A 49 -8.87 -4.08 26.64
CA ILE A 49 -10.01 -4.26 27.52
C ILE A 49 -9.52 -4.70 28.89
N LYS A 50 -9.94 -4.01 29.94
CA LYS A 50 -9.83 -4.47 31.33
C LYS A 50 -11.19 -4.97 31.81
N TYR A 51 -11.28 -6.26 32.10
CA TYR A 51 -12.50 -6.91 32.58
C TYR A 51 -12.70 -6.64 34.09
N SER A 52 -13.93 -6.79 34.57
CA SER A 52 -14.28 -6.61 35.99
C SER A 52 -13.51 -7.54 36.93
N GLU A 53 -13.11 -8.72 36.45
CA GLU A 53 -12.28 -9.70 37.18
C GLU A 53 -10.79 -9.30 37.25
N GLY A 54 -10.40 -8.16 36.68
CA GLY A 54 -9.02 -7.65 36.69
C GLY A 54 -8.12 -8.17 35.57
N LYS A 55 -8.55 -9.18 34.82
CA LYS A 55 -7.88 -9.62 33.58
C LYS A 55 -7.93 -8.53 32.51
N HIS A 56 -6.99 -8.56 31.59
CA HIS A 56 -6.96 -7.65 30.45
C HIS A 56 -6.45 -8.33 29.16
N GLY A 57 -6.81 -7.77 28.01
CA GLY A 57 -6.40 -8.25 26.68
C GLY A 57 -6.79 -7.28 25.57
N HIS A 58 -6.39 -7.55 24.32
CA HIS A 58 -6.71 -6.66 23.19
C HIS A 58 -8.21 -6.61 22.88
N SER A 59 -8.68 -5.44 22.47
CA SER A 59 -10.00 -5.28 21.86
C SER A 59 -10.02 -5.85 20.44
N ARG A 60 -11.15 -6.45 20.04
CA ARG A 60 -11.38 -6.87 18.66
C ARG A 60 -11.93 -5.73 17.80
N ASN A 61 -12.67 -4.80 18.41
CA ASN A 61 -13.39 -3.75 17.70
C ASN A 61 -12.67 -2.40 17.68
N TYR A 62 -11.74 -2.17 18.60
CA TYR A 62 -11.00 -0.91 18.74
C TYR A 62 -9.52 -1.16 18.46
N ARG A 63 -9.21 -1.49 17.20
CA ARG A 63 -7.84 -1.82 16.76
C ARG A 63 -6.90 -0.61 16.69
N GLY A 64 -7.45 0.60 16.77
CA GLY A 64 -6.67 1.82 16.78
C GLY A 64 -6.41 2.40 15.40
N ILE A 65 -5.20 2.91 15.18
CA ILE A 65 -4.75 3.51 13.91
C ILE A 65 -3.47 2.85 13.43
N SER A 66 -3.23 2.87 12.12
CA SER A 66 -1.92 2.56 11.55
C SER A 66 -0.88 3.58 12.01
N ASP A 67 0.40 3.24 11.87
CA ASP A 67 1.50 4.15 12.15
C ASP A 67 1.34 5.47 11.41
N ILE A 68 1.42 6.58 12.16
CA ILE A 68 1.46 7.92 11.60
C ILE A 68 2.87 8.15 11.08
N ILE A 69 2.96 8.42 9.78
CA ILE A 69 4.21 8.65 9.07
C ILE A 69 4.46 10.17 8.98
N LYS A 70 5.73 10.57 9.08
CA LYS A 70 6.21 11.94 8.90
C LYS A 70 6.12 12.30 7.42
N GLU A 71 5.68 13.52 7.11
CA GLU A 71 5.74 14.02 5.73
C GLU A 71 7.17 14.50 5.40
N GLU A 72 7.63 14.33 4.16
CA GLU A 72 9.01 14.67 3.74
C GLU A 72 9.41 16.11 4.13
N SER A 73 8.54 17.09 3.85
CA SER A 73 8.80 18.50 4.16
C SER A 73 8.45 18.92 5.60
N GLU A 74 7.89 18.04 6.42
CA GLU A 74 7.46 18.37 7.77
C GLU A 74 8.66 18.40 8.73
N SER A 75 8.73 19.40 9.63
CA SER A 75 9.74 19.38 10.69
C SER A 75 9.37 18.36 11.78
N TRP A 76 10.37 17.79 12.46
CA TRP A 76 10.13 16.84 13.56
C TRP A 76 9.15 17.38 14.62
N ASP A 77 9.30 18.64 15.03
CA ASP A 77 8.40 19.27 16.02
C ASP A 77 6.96 19.39 15.51
N SER A 78 6.78 19.60 14.19
CA SER A 78 5.45 19.64 13.56
C SER A 78 4.85 18.24 13.53
N PHE A 79 5.66 17.22 13.18
CA PHE A 79 5.26 15.82 13.17
C PHE A 79 4.83 15.34 14.55
N VAL A 80 5.61 15.61 15.59
CA VAL A 80 5.29 15.29 16.99
C VAL A 80 3.93 15.87 17.39
N LYS A 81 3.65 17.14 17.03
CA LYS A 81 2.38 17.80 17.35
C LYS A 81 1.22 17.23 16.55
N ARG A 82 1.39 17.03 15.24
CA ARG A 82 0.36 16.49 14.33
C ARG A 82 -0.03 15.08 14.76
N ALA A 83 0.95 14.22 15.01
CA ALA A 83 0.74 12.86 15.46
C ALA A 83 0.01 12.80 16.81
N ALA A 84 0.42 13.62 17.79
CA ALA A 84 -0.26 13.72 19.08
C ALA A 84 -1.73 14.15 18.94
N ILE A 85 -2.00 15.20 18.14
CA ILE A 85 -3.37 15.67 17.88
C ILE A 85 -4.21 14.57 17.24
N HIS A 86 -3.67 13.86 16.24
CA HIS A 86 -4.37 12.79 15.54
C HIS A 86 -4.68 11.60 16.47
N CYS A 87 -3.69 11.12 17.24
CA CYS A 87 -3.87 10.08 18.25
C CYS A 87 -4.94 10.47 19.28
N ILE A 88 -4.86 11.68 19.85
CA ILE A 88 -5.85 12.17 20.83
C ILE A 88 -7.26 12.21 20.22
N SER A 89 -7.41 12.69 19.00
CA SER A 89 -8.70 12.78 18.31
C SER A 89 -9.33 11.41 18.09
N THR A 90 -8.54 10.43 17.64
CA THR A 90 -9.02 9.08 17.34
C THR A 90 -9.31 8.27 18.62
N ILE A 91 -8.48 8.41 19.66
CA ILE A 91 -8.75 7.87 21.01
C ILE A 91 -10.06 8.44 21.58
N LYS A 92 -10.29 9.75 21.45
CA LYS A 92 -11.53 10.41 21.88
C LYS A 92 -12.76 9.82 21.19
N GLN A 93 -12.68 9.60 19.89
CA GLN A 93 -13.76 8.98 19.11
C GLN A 93 -14.02 7.54 19.56
N ALA A 94 -12.95 6.75 19.74
CA ALA A 94 -13.04 5.37 20.22
C ALA A 94 -13.67 5.30 21.62
N GLN A 95 -13.25 6.17 22.55
CA GLN A 95 -13.83 6.24 23.89
C GLN A 95 -15.31 6.61 23.86
N LYS A 96 -15.70 7.57 23.00
CA LYS A 96 -17.10 7.96 22.82
C LYS A 96 -17.94 6.78 22.30
N LEU A 97 -17.43 6.02 21.35
CA LEU A 97 -18.07 4.81 20.84
C LEU A 97 -18.15 3.71 21.90
N TRP A 98 -17.11 3.54 22.72
CA TRP A 98 -17.13 2.59 23.83
C TRP A 98 -18.23 2.91 24.84
N HIS A 99 -18.39 4.19 25.20
CA HIS A 99 -19.44 4.61 26.12
C HIS A 99 -20.86 4.36 25.59
N SER A 100 -21.08 4.48 24.28
CA SER A 100 -22.41 4.23 23.70
C SER A 100 -22.68 2.75 23.47
N LYS A 101 -21.65 1.97 23.13
CA LYS A 101 -21.77 0.54 22.81
C LYS A 101 -20.48 -0.22 23.17
N PRO A 102 -20.27 -0.57 24.44
CA PRO A 102 -19.06 -1.27 24.85
C PRO A 102 -19.01 -2.67 24.23
N GLU A 103 -17.82 -3.14 23.85
CA GLU A 103 -17.62 -4.51 23.35
C GLU A 103 -18.00 -5.55 24.41
N TYR A 104 -17.67 -5.25 25.68
CA TYR A 104 -18.01 -6.07 26.83
C TYR A 104 -18.66 -5.19 27.91
N PRO A 105 -19.95 -5.37 28.22
CA PRO A 105 -20.61 -4.62 29.28
C PRO A 105 -19.90 -4.77 30.64
N GLY A 106 -19.68 -3.65 31.33
CA GLY A 106 -18.99 -3.62 32.63
C GLY A 106 -17.46 -3.69 32.57
N ALA A 107 -16.88 -3.88 31.38
CA ALA A 107 -15.44 -3.73 31.16
C ALA A 107 -15.07 -2.26 30.86
N MET A 108 -13.77 -1.97 30.91
CA MET A 108 -13.22 -0.66 30.60
C MET A 108 -12.29 -0.73 29.38
N LEU A 109 -12.40 0.25 28.48
CA LEU A 109 -11.44 0.46 27.41
C LEU A 109 -10.20 1.19 27.94
N TYR A 110 -9.05 0.64 27.60
CA TYR A 110 -7.71 1.16 27.80
C TYR A 110 -7.04 1.32 26.43
N PHE A 111 -5.96 2.08 26.39
CA PHE A 111 -5.25 2.42 25.17
C PHE A 111 -3.78 2.10 25.38
N CYS A 112 -3.25 1.22 24.53
CA CYS A 112 -1.82 1.04 24.37
C CYS A 112 -1.32 2.07 23.38
N VAL A 113 -0.29 2.84 23.71
CA VAL A 113 0.33 3.79 22.78
C VAL A 113 1.77 3.41 22.50
N THR A 114 2.16 3.53 21.24
CA THR A 114 3.55 3.36 20.81
C THR A 114 4.15 4.75 20.61
N ALA A 115 5.23 5.05 21.33
CA ALA A 115 5.94 6.32 21.22
C ALA A 115 7.43 6.07 21.04
N VAL A 116 8.08 6.92 20.25
CA VAL A 116 9.51 6.85 19.97
C VAL A 116 10.18 8.21 20.16
N GLU A 117 11.44 8.16 20.55
CA GLU A 117 12.30 9.34 20.69
C GLU A 117 12.61 9.94 19.32
N LYS A 118 12.97 11.23 19.31
CA LYS A 118 13.59 11.84 18.14
C LYS A 118 14.85 11.04 17.75
N PRO A 119 14.97 10.59 16.49
CA PRO A 119 16.17 9.93 16.03
C PRO A 119 17.41 10.85 16.10
N ALA A 120 18.58 10.24 16.29
CA ALA A 120 19.82 10.96 16.53
C ALA A 120 20.40 11.61 15.25
N SER A 121 20.04 11.10 14.07
CA SER A 121 20.50 11.61 12.78
C SER A 121 19.34 11.89 11.82
N ASP A 122 19.57 12.74 10.83
CA ASP A 122 18.59 13.02 9.77
C ASP A 122 18.35 11.79 8.86
N GLU A 123 19.32 10.89 8.74
CA GLU A 123 19.15 9.62 8.01
C GLU A 123 18.14 8.70 8.71
N ASP A 124 18.21 8.60 10.03
CA ASP A 124 17.24 7.84 10.84
C ASP A 124 15.85 8.50 10.84
N ILE A 125 15.77 9.83 10.68
CA ILE A 125 14.48 10.53 10.52
C ILE A 125 13.79 10.13 9.21
N LYS A 126 14.54 9.85 8.14
CA LYS A 126 13.97 9.40 6.86
C LYS A 126 13.27 8.04 6.96
N GLU A 127 13.60 7.21 7.94
CA GLU A 127 12.87 5.96 8.20
C GLU A 127 11.41 6.22 8.61
N PHE A 128 11.12 7.43 9.10
CA PHE A 128 9.77 7.87 9.44
C PHE A 128 9.04 8.55 8.28
N GLU A 129 9.65 8.69 7.10
CA GLU A 129 9.07 9.40 5.96
C GLU A 129 8.34 8.46 4.99
N GLU A 130 7.19 8.92 4.48
CA GLU A 130 6.41 8.18 3.49
C GLU A 130 7.20 8.12 2.17
N HIS A 131 7.91 7.02 1.95
CA HIS A 131 8.50 6.72 0.66
C HIS A 131 7.42 6.08 -0.20
N TYR A 132 6.88 6.86 -1.13
CA TYR A 132 5.99 6.32 -2.15
C TYR A 132 6.76 5.31 -2.99
N TYR A 133 6.38 4.04 -2.90
CA TYR A 133 6.79 3.04 -3.85
C TYR A 133 5.93 3.19 -5.09
N TYR A 134 6.57 3.14 -6.25
CA TYR A 134 5.92 3.16 -7.55
C TYR A 134 6.52 2.06 -8.41
N CYS A 135 5.65 1.21 -8.97
CA CYS A 135 6.03 0.19 -9.94
C CYS A 135 5.07 0.26 -11.13
N PHE A 136 5.62 0.42 -12.32
CA PHE A 136 4.90 0.57 -13.57
C PHE A 136 5.33 -0.52 -14.55
N SER A 137 4.38 -0.93 -15.41
CA SER A 137 4.72 -1.72 -16.59
C SER A 137 3.70 -1.49 -17.71
N ALA A 138 4.13 -1.79 -18.94
CA ALA A 138 3.26 -1.81 -20.12
C ALA A 138 3.56 -3.06 -20.95
N THR A 139 2.52 -3.85 -21.19
CA THR A 139 2.63 -5.19 -21.79
C THR A 139 1.61 -5.36 -22.90
N LEU A 140 2.08 -5.65 -24.12
CA LEU A 140 1.22 -6.14 -25.19
C LEU A 140 0.81 -7.57 -24.88
N ARG A 141 -0.48 -7.88 -24.97
CA ARG A 141 -0.98 -9.25 -24.82
C ARG A 141 -1.84 -9.63 -26.02
N ILE A 142 -1.61 -10.84 -26.51
CA ILE A 142 -2.36 -11.46 -27.60
C ILE A 142 -2.83 -12.82 -27.09
N PHE A 143 -4.13 -12.99 -26.91
CA PHE A 143 -4.69 -14.22 -26.34
C PHE A 143 -5.97 -14.67 -27.04
N GLY A 144 -6.21 -15.99 -26.98
CA GLY A 144 -7.28 -16.68 -27.68
C GLY A 144 -6.98 -18.17 -27.80
N ASP A 145 -7.71 -18.89 -28.63
CA ASP A 145 -7.42 -20.31 -28.89
C ASP A 145 -6.48 -20.44 -30.09
N GLU A 146 -5.46 -21.30 -29.99
CA GLU A 146 -4.50 -21.61 -31.08
C GLU A 146 -3.69 -20.40 -31.59
N VAL A 147 -3.23 -19.54 -30.68
CA VAL A 147 -2.47 -18.33 -31.06
C VAL A 147 -1.13 -18.71 -31.72
N PRO A 148 -0.78 -18.16 -32.90
CA PRO A 148 0.41 -18.55 -33.67
C PRO A 148 1.68 -17.84 -33.17
N PHE A 149 2.19 -18.24 -32.00
CA PHE A 149 3.32 -17.60 -31.30
C PHE A 149 4.54 -17.33 -32.18
N GLU A 150 4.97 -18.31 -32.98
CA GLU A 150 6.15 -18.19 -33.84
C GLU A 150 5.93 -17.19 -34.99
N GLU A 151 4.73 -17.16 -35.55
CA GLU A 151 4.38 -16.19 -36.61
C GLU A 151 4.37 -14.77 -36.05
N ILE A 152 3.77 -14.57 -34.88
CA ILE A 152 3.72 -13.28 -34.19
C ILE A 152 5.14 -12.78 -33.89
N SER A 153 5.95 -13.63 -33.25
CA SER A 153 7.33 -13.28 -32.88
C SER A 153 8.16 -12.93 -34.11
N LYS A 154 8.03 -13.70 -35.20
CA LYS A 154 8.74 -13.46 -36.45
C LYS A 154 8.27 -12.19 -37.17
N THR A 155 6.96 -11.90 -37.16
CA THR A 155 6.39 -10.77 -37.90
C THR A 155 6.63 -9.44 -37.21
N ILE A 156 6.50 -9.41 -35.88
CA ILE A 156 6.76 -8.22 -35.06
C ILE A 156 8.27 -8.06 -34.78
N GLY A 157 9.05 -9.14 -34.89
CA GLY A 157 10.49 -9.13 -34.61
C GLY A 157 10.81 -9.01 -33.12
N LEU A 158 9.92 -9.53 -32.26
CA LEU A 158 10.05 -9.49 -30.80
C LEU A 158 10.04 -10.91 -30.22
N ILE A 159 10.85 -11.12 -29.19
CA ILE A 159 10.81 -12.34 -28.37
C ILE A 159 9.81 -12.08 -27.24
N PRO A 160 8.79 -12.93 -27.03
CA PRO A 160 7.84 -12.73 -25.95
C PRO A 160 8.54 -12.75 -24.59
N THR A 161 8.09 -11.89 -23.68
CA THR A 161 8.50 -11.94 -22.27
C THR A 161 7.81 -13.07 -21.54
N TYR A 162 6.60 -13.43 -21.96
CA TYR A 162 5.86 -14.56 -21.42
C TYR A 162 4.93 -15.17 -22.46
N THR A 163 4.80 -16.50 -22.42
CA THR A 163 3.80 -17.25 -23.19
C THR A 163 3.22 -18.37 -22.34
N HIS A 164 1.98 -18.77 -22.64
CA HIS A 164 1.43 -20.03 -22.16
C HIS A 164 0.44 -20.61 -23.16
N ARG A 165 0.24 -21.93 -23.09
CA ARG A 165 -0.82 -22.62 -23.83
C ARG A 165 -2.03 -22.86 -22.94
N LYS A 166 -3.20 -22.90 -23.55
CA LYS A 166 -4.45 -23.33 -22.97
C LYS A 166 -4.31 -24.72 -22.34
N GLY A 167 -4.92 -24.92 -21.18
CA GLY A 167 -4.91 -26.19 -20.46
C GLY A 167 -3.64 -26.45 -19.65
N VAL A 168 -2.63 -25.58 -19.71
CA VAL A 168 -1.44 -25.71 -18.85
C VAL A 168 -1.74 -25.14 -17.45
N PRO A 169 -1.23 -25.75 -16.36
CA PRO A 169 -1.36 -25.20 -15.01
C PRO A 169 -0.83 -23.76 -14.87
N MET A 170 -1.63 -22.89 -14.23
CA MET A 170 -1.23 -21.51 -13.93
C MET A 170 -0.10 -21.42 -12.90
N HIS A 171 -0.08 -22.34 -11.94
CA HIS A 171 0.98 -22.45 -10.95
C HIS A 171 1.35 -23.91 -10.75
N VAL A 172 2.65 -24.20 -10.70
CA VAL A 172 3.19 -25.55 -10.43
C VAL A 172 2.62 -26.11 -9.13
N ASN A 173 2.44 -25.25 -8.12
CA ASN A 173 1.95 -25.63 -6.79
C ASN A 173 0.42 -25.65 -6.66
N ARG A 174 -0.33 -25.26 -7.71
CA ARG A 174 -1.81 -25.28 -7.73
C ARG A 174 -2.30 -25.76 -9.11
N PRO A 175 -2.14 -27.06 -9.43
CA PRO A 175 -2.41 -27.59 -10.77
C PRO A 175 -3.90 -27.55 -11.16
N ASN A 176 -4.80 -27.36 -10.21
CA ASN A 176 -6.24 -27.35 -10.46
C ASN A 176 -6.75 -26.11 -11.21
N ARG A 177 -5.90 -25.08 -11.36
CA ARG A 177 -6.24 -23.89 -12.16
C ARG A 177 -5.41 -23.91 -13.43
N LEU A 178 -6.09 -24.11 -14.55
CA LEU A 178 -5.48 -24.15 -15.87
C LEU A 178 -5.74 -22.84 -16.60
N TRP A 179 -4.84 -22.47 -17.51
CA TRP A 179 -5.07 -21.35 -18.42
C TRP A 179 -6.23 -21.66 -19.38
N GLU A 180 -7.18 -20.74 -19.49
CA GLU A 180 -8.39 -20.92 -20.33
C GLU A 180 -8.13 -20.69 -21.82
N HIS A 181 -7.04 -19.99 -22.15
CA HIS A 181 -6.64 -19.59 -23.49
C HIS A 181 -5.12 -19.71 -23.68
N ASP A 182 -4.66 -19.64 -24.92
CA ASP A 182 -3.27 -19.35 -25.24
C ASP A 182 -2.99 -17.85 -25.01
N MET A 183 -1.76 -17.52 -24.64
CA MET A 183 -1.31 -16.13 -24.56
C MET A 183 0.13 -15.99 -25.03
N TRP A 184 0.35 -14.98 -25.87
CA TRP A 184 1.64 -14.41 -26.19
C TRP A 184 1.70 -13.00 -25.63
N SER A 185 2.79 -12.64 -24.96
CA SER A 185 2.93 -11.29 -24.42
C SER A 185 4.35 -10.76 -24.46
N TYR A 186 4.45 -9.44 -24.56
CA TYR A 186 5.70 -8.71 -24.57
C TYR A 186 5.58 -7.48 -23.68
N GLU A 187 6.38 -7.45 -22.63
CA GLU A 187 6.52 -6.34 -21.69
C GLU A 187 7.67 -5.43 -22.11
N ALA A 188 7.46 -4.11 -22.01
CA ALA A 188 8.51 -3.15 -22.30
C ALA A 188 9.70 -3.35 -21.34
N PRO A 189 10.95 -3.48 -21.84
CA PRO A 189 12.13 -3.76 -21.00
C PRO A 189 12.65 -2.46 -20.36
N ILE A 190 11.83 -1.87 -19.50
CA ILE A 190 12.07 -0.62 -18.78
C ILE A 190 12.05 -0.92 -17.28
N GLN A 191 12.88 -0.21 -16.50
CA GLN A 191 12.88 -0.34 -15.04
C GLN A 191 11.51 0.07 -14.48
N GLU A 192 11.02 -0.66 -13.48
CA GLU A 192 9.64 -0.50 -13.00
C GLU A 192 9.36 0.86 -12.35
N GLU A 193 10.40 1.57 -11.89
CA GLU A 193 10.28 2.88 -11.26
C GLU A 193 10.12 4.01 -12.29
N GLU A 194 10.34 3.73 -13.58
CA GLU A 194 10.18 4.73 -14.63
C GLU A 194 8.70 5.10 -14.80
N PRO A 195 8.39 6.38 -15.11
CA PRO A 195 7.01 6.82 -15.31
C PRO A 195 6.27 6.01 -16.38
N LEU A 196 4.97 5.76 -16.17
CA LEU A 196 4.16 4.91 -17.04
C LEU A 196 4.16 5.35 -18.52
N ASP A 197 4.27 6.65 -18.81
CA ASP A 197 4.38 7.15 -20.18
C ASP A 197 5.66 6.68 -20.87
N VAL A 198 6.77 6.53 -20.14
CA VAL A 198 8.03 5.95 -20.65
C VAL A 198 7.84 4.48 -21.05
N HIS A 199 7.14 3.68 -20.23
CA HIS A 199 6.83 2.29 -20.58
C HIS A 199 5.95 2.19 -21.83
N ILE A 200 4.91 3.04 -21.91
CA ILE A 200 3.99 3.09 -23.04
C ILE A 200 4.73 3.48 -24.33
N GLU A 201 5.56 4.53 -24.28
CA GLU A 201 6.34 5.01 -25.42
C GLU A 201 7.37 3.96 -25.87
N ALA A 202 8.06 3.31 -24.92
CA ALA A 202 9.01 2.24 -25.22
C ALA A 202 8.32 1.05 -25.93
N LEU A 203 7.14 0.65 -25.47
CA LEU A 203 6.33 -0.38 -26.13
C LEU A 203 5.90 0.08 -27.52
N TRP A 204 5.34 1.28 -27.63
CA TRP A 204 4.81 1.78 -28.90
C TRP A 204 5.89 1.95 -29.97
N ASN A 205 7.08 2.41 -29.60
CA ASN A 205 8.22 2.51 -30.52
C ASN A 205 8.60 1.17 -31.17
N LYS A 206 8.32 0.03 -30.52
CA LYS A 206 8.51 -1.31 -31.10
C LYS A 206 7.35 -1.76 -31.97
N LEU A 207 6.14 -1.33 -31.66
CA LEU A 207 4.92 -1.83 -32.29
C LEU A 207 4.40 -0.96 -33.44
N LYS A 208 4.81 0.32 -33.51
CA LYS A 208 4.27 1.31 -34.43
C LYS A 208 4.34 0.89 -35.91
N SER A 209 5.45 0.28 -36.33
CA SER A 209 5.63 -0.24 -37.69
C SER A 209 4.79 -1.49 -38.00
N HIS A 210 4.20 -2.13 -36.99
CA HIS A 210 3.42 -3.36 -37.08
C HIS A 210 1.93 -3.14 -36.77
N ARG A 211 1.49 -1.88 -36.72
CA ARG A 211 0.10 -1.49 -36.45
C ARG A 211 -0.93 -2.30 -37.25
N ASP A 212 -0.78 -2.36 -38.57
CA ASP A 212 -1.77 -3.02 -39.43
C ASP A 212 -1.83 -4.53 -39.20
N TYR A 213 -0.69 -5.15 -38.86
CA TYR A 213 -0.65 -6.55 -38.46
C TYR A 213 -1.39 -6.79 -37.14
N LEU A 214 -1.17 -5.94 -36.14
CA LEU A 214 -1.86 -6.01 -34.85
C LEU A 214 -3.37 -5.80 -35.00
N LEU A 215 -3.79 -4.85 -35.85
CA LEU A 215 -5.20 -4.64 -36.17
C LEU A 215 -5.83 -5.85 -36.85
N LYS A 216 -5.11 -6.51 -37.77
CA LYS A 216 -5.58 -7.74 -38.40
C LYS A 216 -5.69 -8.90 -37.41
N LEU A 217 -4.74 -9.03 -36.48
CA LEU A 217 -4.81 -10.05 -35.43
C LEU A 217 -6.08 -9.91 -34.57
N LYS A 218 -6.58 -8.68 -34.36
CA LYS A 218 -7.81 -8.42 -33.60
C LYS A 218 -9.08 -9.00 -34.24
N GLU A 219 -9.04 -9.37 -35.52
CA GLU A 219 -10.17 -10.04 -36.18
C GLU A 219 -10.36 -11.47 -35.67
N HIS A 220 -9.32 -12.08 -35.10
CA HIS A 220 -9.30 -13.48 -34.68
C HIS A 220 -8.93 -13.69 -33.20
N PHE A 221 -8.18 -12.76 -32.61
CA PHE A 221 -7.66 -12.86 -31.25
C PHE A 221 -7.95 -11.59 -30.44
N SER A 222 -7.90 -11.71 -29.12
CA SER A 222 -7.90 -10.54 -28.26
C SER A 222 -6.51 -9.94 -28.22
N VAL A 223 -6.40 -8.67 -28.62
CA VAL A 223 -5.15 -7.89 -28.53
C VAL A 223 -5.41 -6.67 -27.65
N ASP A 224 -4.68 -6.59 -26.54
CA ASP A 224 -4.75 -5.46 -25.62
C ASP A 224 -3.38 -5.01 -25.11
N ILE A 225 -3.39 -3.89 -24.39
CA ILE A 225 -2.24 -3.36 -23.66
C ILE A 225 -2.60 -3.40 -22.18
N PHE A 226 -1.88 -4.22 -21.42
CA PHE A 226 -1.96 -4.24 -19.97
C PHE A 226 -1.00 -3.23 -19.37
N LEU A 227 -1.54 -2.26 -18.63
CA LEU A 227 -0.75 -1.32 -17.86
C LEU A 227 -0.90 -1.65 -16.38
N SER A 228 0.19 -1.84 -15.66
CA SER A 228 0.16 -1.98 -14.21
C SER A 228 0.69 -0.73 -13.51
N TYR A 229 0.05 -0.42 -12.39
CA TYR A 229 0.50 0.59 -11.44
C TYR A 229 0.44 0.01 -10.03
N GLY A 230 1.58 -0.09 -9.37
CA GLY A 230 1.72 -0.51 -7.98
C GLY A 230 2.12 0.66 -7.08
N SER A 231 1.49 0.79 -5.91
CA SER A 231 1.95 1.71 -4.86
C SER A 231 1.61 1.21 -3.46
N ASN A 232 2.31 1.71 -2.44
CA ASN A 232 2.03 1.49 -1.01
C ASN A 232 1.06 2.53 -0.42
N SER A 233 0.52 3.43 -1.24
CA SER A 233 -0.36 4.49 -0.77
C SER A 233 -1.63 4.57 -1.62
N GLY A 234 -2.80 4.54 -0.95
CA GLY A 234 -4.12 4.61 -1.59
C GLY A 234 -4.48 6.00 -2.13
N THR A 235 -3.67 7.01 -1.84
CA THR A 235 -3.81 8.38 -2.37
C THR A 235 -2.77 8.74 -3.41
N ALA A 236 -1.87 7.83 -3.74
CA ALA A 236 -0.87 8.03 -4.76
C ALA A 236 -1.51 8.12 -6.16
N GLY A 237 -0.88 8.89 -7.04
CA GLY A 237 -1.35 9.09 -8.40
C GLY A 237 -0.19 9.29 -9.38
N PHE A 238 -0.47 9.16 -10.67
CA PHE A 238 0.49 9.36 -11.75
C PHE A 238 -0.14 10.14 -12.90
N GLY A 239 0.71 10.82 -13.67
CA GLY A 239 0.31 11.52 -14.89
C GLY A 239 0.77 10.77 -16.14
N ILE A 240 0.10 11.02 -17.27
CA ILE A 240 0.50 10.51 -18.58
C ILE A 240 0.56 11.67 -19.56
N LYS A 241 1.66 11.76 -20.32
CA LYS A 241 1.77 12.74 -21.41
C LYS A 241 0.78 12.41 -22.53
N PRO A 242 0.13 13.42 -23.15
CA PRO A 242 -0.83 13.17 -24.23
C PRO A 242 -0.26 12.33 -25.39
N GLY A 243 1.01 12.49 -25.73
CA GLY A 243 1.67 11.74 -26.80
C GLY A 243 1.73 10.23 -26.57
N ALA A 244 1.82 9.79 -25.31
CA ALA A 244 1.83 8.37 -24.98
C ALA A 244 0.48 7.68 -25.29
N LEU A 245 -0.61 8.44 -25.45
CA LEU A 245 -1.92 7.88 -25.77
C LEU A 245 -2.08 7.47 -27.25
N GLU A 246 -1.12 7.80 -28.12
CA GLU A 246 -1.18 7.50 -29.57
C GLU A 246 -1.45 6.02 -29.85
N MET A 247 -0.76 5.11 -29.17
CA MET A 247 -0.90 3.66 -29.37
C MET A 247 -2.34 3.16 -29.20
N PHE A 248 -3.05 3.68 -28.20
CA PHE A 248 -4.42 3.25 -27.88
C PHE A 248 -5.41 3.67 -28.98
N ILE A 249 -5.20 4.86 -29.54
CA ILE A 249 -5.98 5.36 -30.67
C ILE A 249 -5.67 4.53 -31.92
N GLU A 250 -4.39 4.36 -32.24
CA GLU A 250 -3.95 3.68 -33.47
C GLU A 250 -4.31 2.20 -33.51
N LEU A 251 -4.31 1.53 -32.36
CA LEU A 251 -4.70 0.12 -32.25
C LEU A 251 -6.19 -0.06 -31.92
N ASN A 252 -6.94 1.03 -31.70
CA ASN A 252 -8.34 1.01 -31.26
C ASN A 252 -8.54 0.12 -30.01
N ILE A 253 -7.73 0.35 -28.97
CA ILE A 253 -7.73 -0.40 -27.69
C ILE A 253 -8.05 0.59 -26.57
N PRO A 254 -8.89 0.23 -25.58
CA PRO A 254 -9.15 1.09 -24.43
C PRO A 254 -7.86 1.32 -23.62
N PHE A 255 -7.69 2.55 -23.13
CA PHE A 255 -6.70 2.83 -22.10
C PHE A 255 -7.22 2.31 -20.76
N THR A 256 -6.55 1.32 -20.18
CA THR A 256 -6.95 0.71 -18.90
C THR A 256 -5.71 0.42 -18.06
N VAL A 257 -5.77 0.80 -16.79
CA VAL A 257 -4.68 0.59 -15.82
C VAL A 257 -5.17 -0.31 -14.70
N SER A 258 -4.42 -1.36 -14.42
CA SER A 258 -4.59 -2.20 -13.24
C SER A 258 -3.83 -1.57 -12.08
N VAL A 259 -4.58 -1.18 -11.04
CA VAL A 259 -4.02 -0.55 -9.84
C VAL A 259 -3.91 -1.58 -8.73
N ILE A 260 -2.72 -1.72 -8.17
CA ILE A 260 -2.42 -2.59 -7.03
C ILE A 260 -1.93 -1.70 -5.89
N ILE A 261 -2.66 -1.72 -4.78
CA ILE A 261 -2.25 -1.05 -3.55
C ILE A 261 -1.76 -2.11 -2.57
N GLY A 262 -0.47 -2.02 -2.20
CA GLY A 262 0.23 -2.93 -1.30
C GLY A 262 0.23 -2.45 0.14
#